data_AF-A0A662QCS4-F1
#
_entry.id   AF-A0A662QCS4-F1
#
_cell.length_a   1.000
_cell.length_b   1.000
_cell.length_c   1.000
_cell.angle_alpha   90.00
_cell.angle_beta   90.00
_cell.angle_gamma   90.00
#
_symmetry.space_group_name_H-M   'P 1'
#
loop_
_entity.id
_entity.type
_entity.pdbx_description
1 polymer ?
#
loop_
_entity_poly.entity_id
_entity_poly.type
_entity_poly.pdbx_seq_one_letter_code
_entity_poly.pdbx_strand_id
1 'polypeptide(L)' 'MNLRKRDHLKLSLELDVSFEEKTTWLEYVELIHRALPELNLDEVSTETSFLGNKFGMPFLIEAMTGGIPEAAKINGNLAE' A
#
# COMPACT_ATOMS: atom_id res chain seq x y z
N MET A 1 -5.00 -21.10 16.14
CA MET A 1 -5.13 -20.19 14.98
C MET A 1 -4.94 -18.71 15.36
N ASN A 2 -5.51 -18.24 16.49
CA ASN A 2 -5.47 -16.83 16.90
C ASN A 2 -4.08 -16.31 17.33
N LEU A 3 -3.23 -17.15 17.95
CA LEU A 3 -1.90 -16.74 18.42
C LEU A 3 -1.01 -16.26 17.25
N ARG A 4 -0.87 -17.08 16.19
CA ARG A 4 -0.09 -16.72 14.99
C ARG A 4 -0.51 -15.37 14.38
N LYS A 5 -1.81 -15.10 14.31
CA LYS A 5 -2.31 -13.85 13.71
C LYS A 5 -2.02 -12.64 14.59
N ARG A 6 -2.13 -12.81 15.92
CA ARG A 6 -1.76 -11.77 16.88
C ARG A 6 -0.26 -11.48 16.85
N ASP A 7 0.56 -12.53 16.79
CA ASP A 7 2.02 -12.38 16.72
C ASP A 7 2.45 -11.72 15.41
N HIS A 8 1.87 -12.12 14.26
CA HIS A 8 2.14 -11.46 12.99
C HIS A 8 1.86 -9.96 13.07
N LEU A 9 0.68 -9.59 13.58
CA LEU A 9 0.31 -8.19 13.74
C LEU A 9 1.27 -7.44 14.68
N LYS A 10 1.64 -8.05 15.81
CA LYS A 10 2.55 -7.44 16.79
C LYS A 10 3.94 -7.24 16.22
N LEU A 11 4.52 -8.26 15.59
CA LEU A 11 5.86 -8.21 15.01
C LEU A 11 5.93 -7.14 13.91
N SER A 12 4.93 -7.07 13.03
CA SER A 12 4.88 -6.06 11.96
C SER A 12 4.69 -4.62 12.47
N LEU A 13 4.15 -4.43 13.69
CA LEU A 13 3.94 -3.10 14.27
C LEU A 13 5.08 -2.64 15.18
N GLU A 14 5.73 -3.57 15.87
CA GLU A 14 6.67 -3.24 16.96
C GLU A 14 8.14 -3.47 16.61
N LEU A 15 8.43 -4.26 15.58
CA LEU A 15 9.80 -4.59 15.17
C LEU A 15 10.10 -4.08 13.77
N ASP A 16 11.37 -3.80 13.52
CA ASP A 16 11.85 -3.62 12.15
C ASP A 16 11.97 -4.99 11.49
N VAL A 17 11.00 -5.29 10.62
CA VAL A 17 10.91 -6.56 9.88
C VAL A 17 11.09 -6.34 8.38
N SER A 18 11.52 -5.14 7.98
CA SER A 18 11.84 -4.82 6.60
C SER A 18 13.02 -5.68 6.12
N PHE A 19 13.11 -5.94 4.81
CA PHE A 19 14.25 -6.69 4.30
C PHE A 19 15.54 -5.88 4.46
N GLU A 20 16.54 -6.46 5.15
CA GLU A 20 17.85 -5.81 5.36
C GLU A 20 18.79 -6.01 4.16
N GLU A 21 18.87 -7.23 3.61
CA GLU A 21 19.82 -7.57 2.53
C GLU A 21 19.22 -7.48 1.13
N LYS A 22 17.88 -7.48 1.00
CA LYS A 22 17.19 -7.50 -0.29
C LYS A 22 16.49 -6.18 -0.55
N THR A 23 16.66 -5.66 -1.76
CA THR A 23 16.01 -4.43 -2.24
C THR A 23 14.85 -4.73 -3.19
N THR A 24 14.12 -3.68 -3.60
CA THR A 24 12.95 -3.78 -4.48
C THR A 24 13.31 -3.75 -5.97
N TRP A 25 14.58 -3.50 -6.30
CA TRP A 25 15.09 -3.20 -7.63
C TRP A 25 14.56 -1.89 -8.25
N LEU A 26 13.73 -1.13 -7.52
CA LEU A 26 13.26 0.18 -7.97
C LEU A 26 14.39 1.21 -8.01
N GLU A 27 15.52 0.97 -7.33
CA GLU A 27 16.73 1.77 -7.43
C GLU A 27 17.35 1.76 -8.84
N TYR A 28 16.98 0.81 -9.69
CA TYR A 28 17.41 0.72 -11.09
C TYR A 28 16.38 1.30 -12.07
N VAL A 29 15.26 1.82 -11.58
CA VAL A 29 14.21 2.41 -12.40
C VAL A 29 14.30 3.93 -12.32
N GLU A 30 14.75 4.56 -13.39
CA GLU A 30 14.80 6.02 -13.51
C GLU A 30 13.64 6.55 -14.37
N LEU A 31 12.84 7.45 -13.80
CA LEU A 31 11.83 8.19 -14.55
C LEU A 31 12.49 9.40 -15.23
N ILE A 32 12.44 9.46 -16.56
CA ILE A 32 13.03 10.56 -17.32
C ILE A 32 12.27 11.85 -17.02
N HIS A 33 12.97 12.81 -16.41
CA HIS A 33 12.39 14.11 -16.06
C HIS A 33 12.08 14.95 -17.31
N ARG A 34 10.87 15.51 -17.37
CA ARG A 34 10.47 16.51 -18.38
C ARG A 34 10.32 17.89 -17.70
N ALA A 35 11.30 18.76 -17.90
CA ALA A 35 11.35 20.09 -17.28
C ALA A 35 10.25 21.04 -17.76
N LEU A 36 9.71 20.81 -18.97
CA LEU A 36 8.61 21.59 -19.53
C LEU A 36 7.54 20.62 -20.08
N PRO A 37 6.62 20.15 -19.22
CA PRO A 37 5.66 19.10 -19.58
C PRO A 37 4.52 19.56 -20.48
N GLU A 38 4.35 20.88 -20.68
CA GLU A 38 3.21 21.47 -21.44
C GLU A 38 1.85 20.96 -20.94
N LEU A 39 1.75 20.70 -19.63
CA LEU A 39 0.60 20.12 -18.95
C LEU A 39 0.30 20.93 -17.68
N ASN A 40 -0.99 21.16 -17.38
CA ASN A 40 -1.42 21.71 -16.10
C ASN A 40 -1.52 20.59 -15.06
N LEU A 41 -0.99 20.82 -13.85
CA LEU A 41 -1.08 19.85 -12.76
C LEU A 41 -2.52 19.55 -12.37
N ASP A 42 -3.41 20.54 -12.42
CA ASP A 42 -4.83 20.38 -12.08
C ASP A 42 -5.59 19.48 -13.08
N GLU A 43 -5.00 19.20 -14.24
CA GLU A 43 -5.56 18.31 -15.27
C GLU A 43 -5.07 16.86 -15.11
N VAL A 44 -4.10 16.60 -14.21
CA VAL A 44 -3.59 15.26 -13.97
C VAL A 44 -4.63 14.45 -13.20
N SER A 45 -5.17 13.42 -13.86
CA SER A 45 -6.06 12.45 -13.22
C SER A 45 -5.30 11.19 -12.80
N THR A 46 -5.54 10.76 -11.57
CA THR A 46 -5.08 9.49 -11.00
C THR A 46 -6.17 8.41 -11.04
N GLU A 47 -7.31 8.71 -11.65
CA GLU A 47 -8.40 7.75 -11.76
C GLU A 47 -7.96 6.53 -12.57
N THR A 48 -8.38 5.35 -12.12
CA THR A 48 -8.14 4.09 -12.83
C THR A 48 -9.34 3.17 -12.71
N SER A 49 -9.32 2.07 -13.48
CA SER A 49 -10.32 1.02 -13.41
C SER A 49 -9.65 -0.32 -13.16
N PHE A 50 -10.18 -1.07 -12.19
CA PHE A 50 -9.68 -2.40 -11.86
C PHE A 50 -10.85 -3.32 -11.51
N LEU A 51 -10.86 -4.53 -12.07
CA LEU A 51 -11.93 -5.53 -11.87
C LEU A 51 -13.35 -4.98 -12.06
N GLY A 52 -13.55 -4.10 -13.05
CA GLY A 52 -14.86 -3.51 -13.37
C GLY A 52 -15.30 -2.36 -12.46
N ASN A 53 -14.46 -1.92 -11.52
CA ASN A 53 -14.74 -0.80 -10.62
C ASN A 53 -13.82 0.39 -10.92
N LYS A 54 -14.30 1.61 -10.66
CA LYS A 54 -13.52 2.85 -10.79
C LYS A 54 -12.91 3.23 -9.43
N PHE A 55 -11.66 3.69 -9.46
CA PHE A 55 -10.90 4.13 -8.29
C PHE A 55 -10.32 5.52 -8.55
N GLY A 56 -10.25 6.35 -7.50
CA GLY A 56 -9.66 7.70 -7.60
C GLY A 56 -8.13 7.71 -7.64
N MET A 57 -7.48 6.59 -7.29
CA MET A 57 -6.03 6.44 -7.24
C MET A 57 -5.62 5.05 -7.75
N PRO A 58 -4.43 4.90 -8.36
CA PRO A 58 -3.94 3.63 -8.87
C PRO A 58 -3.20 2.81 -7.79
N PHE A 59 -3.72 2.81 -6.56
CA PHE A 59 -3.13 2.11 -5.41
C PHE A 59 -4.20 1.29 -4.68
N LEU A 60 -3.78 0.17 -4.08
CA LEU A 60 -4.62 -0.71 -3.28
C LEU A 60 -3.90 -1.08 -1.99
N ILE A 61 -4.66 -1.18 -0.89
CA ILE A 61 -4.17 -1.79 0.35
C ILE A 61 -4.32 -3.30 0.21
N GLU A 62 -3.18 -3.99 0.08
CA GLU A 62 -3.11 -5.45 0.00
C GLU A 62 -3.52 -6.13 1.31
N ALA A 63 -3.79 -7.44 1.24
CA ALA A 63 -4.29 -8.20 2.39
C ALA A 63 -3.25 -8.29 3.53
N MET A 64 -3.60 -7.77 4.72
CA MET A 64 -2.68 -7.75 5.88
C MET A 64 -3.15 -8.62 7.06
N THR A 65 -4.40 -8.47 7.50
CA THR A 65 -4.87 -9.05 8.78
C THR A 65 -6.37 -9.40 8.78
N GLY A 66 -6.84 -10.04 9.85
CA GLY A 66 -8.25 -10.39 10.06
C GLY A 66 -8.43 -11.65 10.92
N GLY A 67 -9.56 -11.80 11.61
CA GLY A 67 -9.87 -13.00 12.42
C GLY A 67 -9.37 -12.96 13.87
N ILE A 68 -8.99 -11.79 14.38
CA ILE A 68 -8.82 -11.48 15.80
C ILE A 68 -9.47 -10.11 16.10
N PRO A 69 -9.94 -9.83 17.34
CA PRO A 69 -10.64 -8.57 17.65
C PRO A 69 -9.85 -7.31 17.29
N GLU A 70 -8.55 -7.30 17.51
CA GLU A 70 -7.65 -6.19 17.24
C GLU A 70 -7.58 -5.86 15.73
N ALA A 71 -7.61 -6.89 14.89
CA ALA A 71 -7.62 -6.76 13.43
C ALA A 71 -8.91 -6.12 12.91
N ALA A 72 -10.05 -6.31 13.60
CA ALA A 72 -11.31 -5.69 13.20
C ALA A 72 -11.23 -4.15 13.32
N LYS A 73 -10.62 -3.65 14.40
CA LYS A 73 -10.39 -2.22 14.57
C LYS A 73 -9.48 -1.66 13.47
N ILE A 74 -8.41 -2.36 13.14
CA ILE A 74 -7.48 -1.95 12.08
C ILE A 74 -8.17 -1.93 10.71
N ASN A 75 -8.91 -2.98 10.37
CA ASN A 75 -9.62 -3.04 9.09
C ASN A 75 -10.71 -1.96 9.00
N GLY A 76 -11.36 -1.61 10.11
CA GLY A 76 -12.29 -0.48 10.16
C GLY A 76 -11.61 0.84 9.81
N ASN A 77 -10.47 1.12 10.44
CA ASN A 77 -9.70 2.35 10.17
C ASN A 77 -9.12 2.42 8.75
N LEU A 78 -8.79 1.29 8.13
CA LEU A 78 -8.27 1.23 6.75
C LEU A 78 -9.35 1.38 5.68
N ALA A 79 -10.61 1.17 6.06
CA ALA A 79 -11.76 1.25 5.16
C ALA A 79 -12.46 2.62 5.19
N GLU A 80 -12.13 3.46 6.17
CA GLU A 80 -12.54 4.87 6.26
C GLU A 80 -11.72 5.76 5.32
#